data_AF-A0A6M2D7C7-F1
#
_entry.id   AF-A0A6M2D7C7-F1
#
_cell.length_a   1.000
_cell.length_b   1.000
_cell.length_c   1.000
_cell.angle_alpha   90.00
_cell.angle_beta   90.00
_cell.angle_gamma   90.00
#
_symmetry.space_group_name_H-M   'P 1'
#
loop_
_entity.id
_entity.type
_entity.pdbx_description
1 polymer ?
#
loop_
_entity_poly.entity_id
_entity_poly.type
_entity_poly.pdbx_seq_one_letter_code
_entity_poly.pdbx_strand_id
1 'polypeptide(L)'
;PKPAVSYEWFQDDSTVTITIQSMGDAIIEEDKVVADLSGKTLRIRLRLSKYFYFFHVELQDNVYSSYNVQVKCKLKCLEIQLVKEKNCVSWSSLGSFLADHNKLVPLKNAESFSRSCTLVNKDSVTHDTTLFTFALPQGSYMWVPIGHHVTLEHDVKGMRISRSYTPVIPALKADEEASDGKTVHLMIKIYPDGALTPLLKALEIGDKVDMKDTEGNFELSTLQSCQNLVLLAAGTGFTPMVRLLHWGIFVSKQINIT
;
A
#
# COMPACT_ATOMS: atom_id res chain seq x y z
N PRO A 1 -7.96 14.98 17.46
CA PRO A 1 -6.92 14.86 18.51
C PRO A 1 -5.69 14.17 17.91
N LYS A 2 -4.48 14.45 18.41
CA LYS A 2 -3.28 13.68 18.01
C LYS A 2 -3.42 12.25 18.55
N PRO A 3 -3.30 11.20 17.72
CA PRO A 3 -3.36 9.82 18.20
C PRO A 3 -2.24 9.54 19.22
N ALA A 4 -2.49 8.60 20.13
CA ALA A 4 -1.43 8.00 20.93
C ALA A 4 -1.15 6.61 20.37
N VAL A 5 0.13 6.27 20.22
CA VAL A 5 0.57 5.00 19.64
C VAL A 5 1.70 4.47 20.51
N SER A 6 1.64 3.18 20.82
CA SER A 6 2.74 2.44 21.44
C SER A 6 3.12 1.27 20.55
N TYR A 7 4.31 0.74 20.77
CA TYR A 7 4.69 -0.54 20.19
C TYR A 7 5.42 -1.38 21.22
N GLU A 8 5.35 -2.69 21.02
CA GLU A 8 6.09 -3.68 21.79
C GLU A 8 6.68 -4.69 20.80
N TRP A 9 7.70 -5.42 21.23
CA TRP A 9 8.23 -6.53 20.45
C TRP A 9 8.62 -7.67 21.38
N PHE A 10 8.52 -8.87 20.86
CA PHE A 10 9.00 -10.08 21.49
C PHE A 10 9.58 -11.01 20.43
N GLN A 11 10.22 -12.08 20.87
CA GLN A 11 10.82 -13.05 19.98
C GLN A 11 10.67 -14.45 20.56
N ASP A 12 10.69 -15.44 19.67
CA ASP A 12 10.95 -16.83 20.01
C ASP A 12 12.24 -17.30 19.31
N ASP A 13 12.48 -18.61 19.27
CA ASP A 13 13.67 -19.19 18.64
C ASP A 13 13.78 -18.88 17.14
N SER A 14 12.66 -18.62 16.46
CA SER A 14 12.55 -18.51 15.00
C SER A 14 11.95 -17.19 14.52
N THR A 15 11.20 -16.48 15.35
CA THR A 15 10.48 -15.27 14.94
C THR A 15 10.78 -14.06 15.82
N VAL A 16 10.59 -12.89 15.22
CA VAL A 16 10.52 -11.59 15.91
C VAL A 16 9.16 -10.99 15.59
N THR A 17 8.35 -10.78 16.62
CA THR A 17 7.01 -10.20 16.49
C THR A 17 7.02 -8.78 17.02
N ILE A 18 6.55 -7.85 16.20
CA ILE A 18 6.40 -6.45 16.53
C ILE A 18 4.91 -6.13 16.54
N THR A 19 4.44 -5.54 17.62
CA THR A 19 3.05 -5.15 17.80
C THR A 19 2.96 -3.64 17.93
N ILE A 20 2.21 -2.98 17.06
CA ILE A 20 1.94 -1.54 17.13
C ILE A 20 0.47 -1.34 17.50
N GLN A 21 0.25 -0.62 18.60
CA GLN A 21 -1.04 -0.43 19.21
C GLN A 21 -1.47 1.04 19.14
N SER A 22 -2.63 1.30 18.53
CA SER A 22 -3.26 2.63 18.59
C SER A 22 -4.11 2.75 19.84
N MET A 23 -3.92 3.86 20.57
CA MET A 23 -4.60 4.18 21.82
C MET A 23 -5.63 5.30 21.57
N GLY A 24 -6.80 5.18 22.20
CA GLY A 24 -7.94 6.08 21.99
C GLY A 24 -8.76 5.73 20.75
N ASP A 25 -9.29 6.73 20.04
CA ASP A 25 -10.29 6.52 19.00
C ASP A 25 -9.72 6.22 17.60
N ALA A 26 -8.42 6.44 17.39
CA ALA A 26 -7.80 6.18 16.10
C ALA A 26 -7.75 4.66 15.82
N ILE A 27 -8.27 4.26 14.66
CA ILE A 27 -8.32 2.86 14.22
C ILE A 27 -7.14 2.60 13.27
N ILE A 28 -6.58 1.40 13.33
CA ILE A 28 -5.67 0.87 12.32
C ILE A 28 -6.51 0.08 11.34
N GLU A 29 -6.55 0.53 10.09
CA GLU A 29 -7.26 -0.14 9.00
C GLU A 29 -6.24 -0.83 8.10
N GLU A 30 -6.57 -2.03 7.62
CA GLU A 30 -5.68 -2.87 6.81
C GLU A 30 -5.20 -2.16 5.54
N ASP A 31 -6.11 -1.46 4.87
CA ASP A 31 -5.80 -0.72 3.65
C ASP A 31 -4.97 0.56 3.88
N LYS A 32 -4.67 0.89 5.14
CA LYS A 32 -3.93 2.08 5.59
C LYS A 32 -2.56 1.74 6.19
N VAL A 33 -2.11 0.50 6.00
CA VAL A 33 -0.80 0.01 6.43
C VAL A 33 0.13 -0.13 5.23
N VAL A 34 1.36 0.34 5.41
CA VAL A 34 2.46 0.13 4.49
C VAL A 34 3.67 -0.36 5.26
N ALA A 35 4.29 -1.45 4.81
CA ALA A 35 5.48 -2.02 5.42
C ALA A 35 6.53 -2.32 4.34
N ASP A 36 7.78 -2.00 4.60
CA ASP A 36 8.90 -2.18 3.69
C ASP A 36 10.06 -2.79 4.46
N LEU A 37 10.45 -3.99 4.06
CA LEU A 37 11.62 -4.68 4.57
C LEU A 37 12.66 -4.79 3.45
N SER A 38 13.81 -4.16 3.62
CA SER A 38 14.94 -4.25 2.70
C SER A 38 16.21 -4.58 3.48
N GLY A 39 16.73 -5.80 3.28
CA GLY A 39 17.80 -6.32 4.13
C GLY A 39 17.37 -6.35 5.60
N LYS A 40 18.06 -5.58 6.44
CA LYS A 40 17.72 -5.42 7.87
C LYS A 40 16.84 -4.21 8.16
N THR A 41 16.56 -3.35 7.19
CA THR A 41 15.79 -2.13 7.41
C THR A 41 14.31 -2.42 7.27
N LEU A 42 13.56 -2.28 8.36
CA LEU A 42 12.11 -2.33 8.40
C LEU A 42 11.54 -0.91 8.59
N ARG A 43 10.75 -0.47 7.61
CA ARG A 43 9.96 0.76 7.65
C ARG A 43 8.48 0.40 7.62
N ILE A 44 7.72 0.92 8.58
CA ILE A 44 6.26 0.82 8.60
C ILE A 44 5.69 2.23 8.67
N ARG A 45 4.69 2.49 7.84
CA ARG A 45 3.90 3.72 7.83
C ARG A 45 2.43 3.36 8.04
N LEU A 46 1.83 3.89 9.11
CA LEU A 46 0.41 3.72 9.40
C LEU A 46 -0.31 5.06 9.26
N ARG A 47 -1.41 5.09 8.51
CA ARG A 47 -2.30 6.26 8.54
C ARG A 47 -3.28 6.13 9.71
N LEU A 48 -3.20 7.09 10.62
CA LEU A 48 -4.05 7.22 11.80
C LEU A 48 -4.77 8.56 11.77
N SER A 49 -6.03 8.56 11.32
CA SER A 49 -6.80 9.79 11.12
C SER A 49 -6.04 10.80 10.21
N LYS A 50 -5.65 11.97 10.75
CA LYS A 50 -4.92 13.04 10.05
C LYS A 50 -3.40 12.98 10.24
N TYR A 51 -2.85 11.83 10.65
CA TYR A 51 -1.43 11.64 10.91
C TYR A 51 -0.92 10.36 10.24
N PHE A 52 0.37 10.34 9.92
CA PHE A 52 1.13 9.11 9.75
C PHE A 52 1.92 8.81 11.01
N TYR A 53 1.88 7.56 11.45
CA TYR A 53 2.83 7.00 12.41
C TYR A 53 3.93 6.25 11.65
N PHE A 54 5.18 6.51 12.01
CA PHE A 54 6.34 5.85 11.42
C PHE A 54 7.02 4.97 12.45
N PHE A 55 7.29 3.73 12.06
CA PHE A 55 8.15 2.81 12.77
C PHE A 55 9.30 2.43 11.85
N HIS A 56 10.51 2.81 12.20
CA HIS A 56 11.67 2.68 11.32
C HIS A 56 12.86 2.15 12.11
N VAL A 57 13.30 0.94 11.80
CA VAL A 57 14.34 0.24 12.56
C VAL A 57 15.25 -0.51 11.60
N GLU A 58 16.54 -0.48 11.89
CA GLU A 58 17.50 -1.44 11.35
C GLU A 58 17.60 -2.60 12.35
N LEU A 59 17.09 -3.75 11.96
CA LEU A 59 16.98 -4.94 12.79
C LEU A 59 18.36 -5.47 13.22
N GLN A 60 18.42 -6.10 14.40
CA GLN A 60 19.68 -6.61 14.96
C GLN A 60 20.35 -7.64 14.03
N ASP A 61 19.58 -8.56 13.46
CA ASP A 61 20.09 -9.53 12.48
C ASP A 61 19.14 -9.74 11.30
N ASN A 62 19.59 -10.52 10.31
CA ASN A 62 18.82 -10.79 9.11
C ASN A 62 17.53 -11.56 9.42
N VAL A 63 16.50 -11.22 8.65
CA VAL A 63 15.22 -11.89 8.60
C VAL A 63 14.88 -12.19 7.14
N TYR A 64 14.09 -13.22 6.89
CA TYR A 64 13.58 -13.48 5.56
C TYR A 64 12.67 -12.32 5.11
N SER A 65 12.72 -12.01 3.82
CA SER A 65 11.87 -10.98 3.21
C SER A 65 10.38 -11.36 3.18
N SER A 66 10.04 -12.63 3.39
CA SER A 66 8.67 -13.09 3.54
C SER A 66 8.29 -13.04 5.01
N TYR A 67 7.36 -12.16 5.35
CA TYR A 67 6.88 -11.96 6.71
C TYR A 67 5.35 -11.78 6.71
N ASN A 68 4.75 -11.89 7.89
CA ASN A 68 3.31 -11.71 8.05
C ASN A 68 3.00 -10.29 8.54
N VAL A 69 1.96 -9.69 7.95
CA VAL A 69 1.37 -8.42 8.35
C VAL A 69 -0.09 -8.69 8.67
N GLN A 70 -0.50 -8.45 9.91
CA GLN A 70 -1.88 -8.68 10.34
C GLN A 70 -2.44 -7.46 11.07
N VAL A 71 -3.53 -6.90 10.56
CA VAL A 71 -4.28 -5.86 11.26
C VAL A 71 -5.43 -6.49 12.05
N LYS A 72 -5.38 -6.34 13.37
CA LYS A 72 -6.44 -6.74 14.30
C LYS A 72 -7.32 -5.53 14.58
N CYS A 73 -8.22 -5.19 13.63
CA CYS A 73 -9.03 -3.96 13.65
C CYS A 73 -9.78 -3.71 14.99
N LYS A 74 -10.43 -4.75 15.54
CA LYS A 74 -11.14 -4.66 16.83
C LYS A 74 -10.23 -4.30 18.00
N LEU A 75 -8.98 -4.75 17.92
CA LEU A 75 -7.94 -4.46 18.91
C LEU A 75 -7.16 -3.20 18.56
N LYS A 76 -7.41 -2.52 17.43
CA LYS A 76 -6.65 -1.35 16.96
C LYS A 76 -5.14 -1.61 16.93
N CYS A 77 -4.78 -2.81 16.49
CA CYS A 77 -3.45 -3.39 16.63
C CYS A 77 -2.94 -3.86 15.27
N LEU A 78 -1.68 -3.53 14.96
CA LEU A 78 -0.92 -4.11 13.86
C LEU A 78 0.09 -5.09 14.44
N GLU A 79 0.14 -6.29 13.90
CA GLU A 79 1.15 -7.31 14.21
C GLU A 79 2.00 -7.58 12.97
N ILE A 80 3.32 -7.52 13.14
CA ILE A 80 4.32 -7.85 12.12
C ILE A 80 5.15 -9.00 12.65
N GLN A 81 5.07 -10.15 11.98
CA GLN A 81 5.85 -11.32 12.37
C GLN A 81 6.93 -11.59 11.33
N LEU A 82 8.18 -11.33 11.73
CA LEU A 82 9.38 -11.57 10.94
C LEU A 82 9.94 -12.95 11.26
N VAL A 83 10.53 -13.61 10.27
CA VAL A 83 11.19 -14.91 10.45
C VAL A 83 12.70 -14.70 10.41
N LYS A 84 13.41 -15.11 11.47
CA LYS A 84 14.87 -15.01 11.57
C LYS A 84 15.53 -15.92 10.53
N GLU A 85 16.61 -15.46 9.92
CA GLU A 85 17.44 -16.34 9.08
C GLU A 85 18.27 -17.33 9.93
N LYS A 86 18.64 -16.90 11.14
CA LYS A 86 19.38 -17.72 12.12
C LYS A 86 18.47 -18.10 13.29
N ASN A 87 18.09 -19.37 13.32
CA ASN A 87 17.27 -19.93 14.39
C ASN A 87 18.05 -20.07 15.70
N CYS A 88 17.33 -20.09 16.81
CA CYS A 88 17.83 -20.26 18.18
C CYS A 88 18.82 -19.18 18.64
N VAL A 89 18.83 -18.02 17.97
CA VAL A 89 19.61 -16.84 18.37
C VAL A 89 18.68 -15.82 19.02
N SER A 90 18.91 -15.54 20.30
CA SER A 90 18.20 -14.48 21.02
C SER A 90 18.77 -13.11 20.70
N TRP A 91 17.90 -12.17 20.34
CA TRP A 91 18.24 -10.79 20.10
C TRP A 91 18.23 -10.02 21.42
N SER A 92 19.32 -9.34 21.78
CA SER A 92 19.38 -8.50 22.98
C SER A 92 18.58 -7.20 22.83
N SER A 93 18.27 -6.82 21.59
CA SER A 93 17.50 -5.62 21.24
C SER A 93 16.79 -5.85 19.91
N LEU A 94 15.80 -5.01 19.56
CA LEU A 94 15.20 -5.08 18.24
C LEU A 94 16.21 -4.68 17.14
N GLY A 95 17.13 -3.77 17.46
CA GLY A 95 18.10 -3.20 16.54
C GLY A 95 18.34 -1.71 16.81
N SER A 96 18.80 -0.98 15.79
CA SER A 96 19.05 0.47 15.84
C SER A 96 17.85 1.24 15.28
N PHE A 97 17.45 2.34 15.93
CA PHE A 97 16.32 3.15 15.48
C PHE A 97 16.77 4.18 14.44
N LEU A 98 16.04 4.26 13.34
CA LEU A 98 16.37 5.13 12.20
C LEU A 98 15.58 6.44 12.25
N ALA A 99 15.81 7.30 11.27
CA ALA A 99 15.09 8.57 11.14
C ALA A 99 13.57 8.35 11.14
N ASP A 100 12.88 9.22 11.89
CA ASP A 100 11.43 9.21 12.07
C ASP A 100 10.84 7.99 12.80
N HIS A 101 11.68 7.15 13.41
CA HIS A 101 11.21 6.10 14.31
C HIS A 101 10.30 6.66 15.41
N ASN A 102 9.16 6.00 15.62
CA ASN A 102 8.15 6.31 16.63
C ASN A 102 7.59 7.75 16.54
N LYS A 103 7.63 8.36 15.35
CA LYS A 103 7.10 9.71 15.13
C LYS A 103 5.69 9.70 14.55
N LEU A 104 4.89 10.64 15.03
CA LEU A 104 3.61 11.02 14.44
C LEU A 104 3.76 12.32 13.66
N VAL A 105 3.54 12.25 12.35
CA VAL A 105 3.68 13.37 11.42
C VAL A 105 2.32 13.69 10.81
N PRO A 106 1.87 14.95 10.80
CA PRO A 106 0.65 15.33 10.07
C PRO A 106 0.73 14.94 8.59
N LEU A 107 -0.36 14.43 7.99
CA LEU A 107 -0.34 13.94 6.60
C LEU A 107 0.31 14.91 5.61
N LYS A 108 -0.01 16.21 5.73
CA LYS A 108 0.50 17.28 4.87
C LYS A 108 2.01 17.57 4.97
N ASN A 109 2.66 17.09 6.02
CA ASN A 109 4.07 17.31 6.29
C ASN A 109 4.92 16.05 6.03
N ALA A 110 4.28 14.92 5.74
CA ALA A 110 4.98 13.66 5.56
C ALA A 110 5.56 13.56 4.16
N GLU A 111 6.82 13.18 4.07
CA GLU A 111 7.45 12.85 2.80
C GLU A 111 6.95 11.51 2.28
N SER A 112 6.81 11.43 0.95
CA SER A 112 6.39 10.21 0.27
C SER A 112 7.59 9.32 0.01
N PHE A 113 7.50 8.04 0.38
CA PHE A 113 8.54 7.05 0.07
C PHE A 113 8.27 6.43 -1.30
N SER A 114 9.34 6.17 -2.05
CA SER A 114 9.28 5.61 -3.39
C SER A 114 9.92 4.23 -3.45
N ARG A 115 9.30 3.32 -4.20
CA ARG A 115 9.71 1.93 -4.37
C ARG A 115 9.95 1.65 -5.85
N SER A 116 11.00 0.89 -6.16
CA SER A 116 11.24 0.42 -7.52
C SER A 116 10.42 -0.85 -7.79
N CYS A 117 9.23 -0.68 -8.38
CA CYS A 117 8.27 -1.76 -8.65
C CYS A 117 8.50 -2.39 -10.02
N THR A 118 8.34 -3.70 -10.12
CA THR A 118 8.61 -4.46 -11.35
C THR A 118 7.34 -4.68 -12.14
N LEU A 119 7.34 -4.42 -13.44
CA LEU A 119 6.25 -4.77 -14.33
C LEU A 119 6.19 -6.30 -14.50
N VAL A 120 5.11 -6.93 -14.05
CA VAL A 120 4.94 -8.39 -14.11
C VAL A 120 3.86 -8.84 -15.09
N ASN A 121 2.93 -7.96 -15.45
CA ASN A 121 1.95 -8.24 -16.49
C ASN A 121 1.53 -6.96 -17.23
N LYS A 122 1.15 -7.10 -18.51
CA LYS A 122 0.79 -6.00 -19.40
C LYS A 122 -0.22 -6.46 -20.45
N ASP A 123 -1.49 -6.14 -20.24
CA ASP A 123 -2.59 -6.59 -21.10
C ASP A 123 -3.26 -5.42 -21.82
N SER A 124 -3.59 -5.61 -23.10
CA SER A 124 -4.38 -4.63 -23.85
C SER A 124 -5.84 -4.69 -23.42
N VAL A 125 -6.42 -3.56 -23.02
CA VAL A 125 -7.84 -3.43 -22.66
C VAL A 125 -8.64 -2.86 -23.83
N THR A 126 -8.10 -1.82 -24.48
CA THR A 126 -8.63 -1.23 -25.72
C THR A 126 -7.49 -1.04 -26.72
N HIS A 127 -7.74 -0.33 -27.84
CA HIS A 127 -6.70 0.06 -28.79
C HIS A 127 -5.63 0.99 -28.21
N ASP A 128 -5.95 1.72 -27.14
CA ASP A 128 -5.09 2.75 -26.54
C ASP A 128 -5.02 2.66 -25.01
N THR A 129 -5.61 1.65 -24.39
CA THR A 129 -5.61 1.47 -22.93
C THR A 129 -5.02 0.11 -22.58
N THR A 130 -4.11 0.11 -21.60
CA THR A 130 -3.38 -1.07 -21.16
C THR A 130 -3.54 -1.24 -19.65
N LEU A 131 -3.75 -2.47 -19.20
CA LEU A 131 -3.71 -2.87 -17.81
C LEU A 131 -2.27 -3.30 -17.48
N PHE A 132 -1.61 -2.53 -16.62
CA PHE A 132 -0.28 -2.86 -16.10
C PHE A 132 -0.42 -3.45 -14.70
N THR A 133 0.27 -4.56 -14.45
CA THR A 133 0.42 -5.09 -13.09
C THR A 133 1.86 -4.90 -12.64
N PHE A 134 2.05 -4.14 -11.58
CA PHE A 134 3.35 -3.93 -10.96
C PHE A 134 3.44 -4.70 -9.66
N ALA A 135 4.47 -5.53 -9.52
CA ALA A 135 4.85 -6.13 -8.25
C ALA A 135 5.72 -5.16 -7.45
N LEU A 136 5.39 -4.99 -6.17
CA LEU A 136 6.23 -4.27 -5.21
C LEU A 136 7.56 -5.02 -5.02
N PRO A 137 8.62 -4.34 -4.56
CA PRO A 137 9.85 -5.01 -4.16
C PRO A 137 9.60 -6.16 -3.19
N GLN A 138 10.44 -7.19 -3.24
CA GLN A 138 10.40 -8.26 -2.25
C GLN A 138 10.57 -7.68 -0.84
N GLY A 139 9.65 -8.02 0.07
CA GLY A 139 9.62 -7.46 1.42
C GLY A 139 8.80 -6.17 1.54
N SER A 140 8.23 -5.63 0.46
CA SER A 140 7.24 -4.56 0.54
C SER A 140 5.81 -5.09 0.59
N TYR A 141 5.01 -4.41 1.40
CA TYR A 141 3.57 -4.59 1.55
C TYR A 141 2.92 -3.21 1.50
N MET A 142 2.04 -2.96 0.54
CA MET A 142 1.28 -1.72 0.44
C MET A 142 -0.11 -2.03 -0.11
N TRP A 143 -1.13 -1.68 0.67
CA TRP A 143 -2.49 -1.59 0.18
C TRP A 143 -2.80 -0.14 -0.20
N VAL A 144 -3.40 0.05 -1.37
CA VAL A 144 -3.95 1.35 -1.77
C VAL A 144 -5.43 1.40 -1.39
N PRO A 145 -5.92 2.29 -0.52
CA PRO A 145 -7.34 2.40 -0.21
C PRO A 145 -8.22 2.66 -1.45
N ILE A 146 -9.50 2.32 -1.36
CA ILE A 146 -10.47 2.67 -2.42
C ILE A 146 -10.55 4.20 -2.55
N GLY A 147 -10.53 4.70 -3.79
CA GLY A 147 -10.56 6.14 -4.08
C GLY A 147 -9.23 6.88 -3.90
N HIS A 148 -8.15 6.16 -3.55
CA HIS A 148 -6.79 6.70 -3.48
C HIS A 148 -6.01 6.37 -4.75
N HIS A 149 -4.88 7.04 -4.94
CA HIS A 149 -4.02 6.87 -6.10
C HIS A 149 -2.56 6.69 -5.67
N VAL A 150 -1.75 6.16 -6.58
CA VAL A 150 -0.29 6.12 -6.46
C VAL A 150 0.34 7.01 -7.51
N THR A 151 1.54 7.50 -7.25
CA THR A 151 2.30 8.30 -8.22
C THR A 151 3.41 7.45 -8.81
N LEU A 152 3.40 7.28 -10.14
CA LEU A 152 4.53 6.70 -10.87
C LEU A 152 5.52 7.80 -11.24
N GLU A 153 6.81 7.48 -11.16
CA GLU A 153 7.90 8.36 -11.51
C GLU A 153 8.87 7.68 -12.48
N HIS A 154 9.38 8.46 -13.42
CA HIS A 154 10.42 8.03 -14.34
C HIS A 154 11.39 9.18 -14.61
N ASP A 155 12.69 8.89 -14.67
CA ASP A 155 13.69 9.87 -15.10
C ASP A 155 13.69 9.98 -16.63
N VAL A 156 13.61 11.20 -17.14
CA VAL A 156 13.75 11.49 -18.56
C VAL A 156 14.79 12.58 -18.73
N LYS A 157 15.99 12.18 -19.17
CA LYS A 157 17.12 13.11 -19.41
C LYS A 157 17.48 13.95 -18.18
N GLY A 158 17.43 13.37 -16.99
CA GLY A 158 17.71 14.04 -15.71
C GLY A 158 16.54 14.84 -15.14
N MET A 159 15.37 14.81 -15.77
CA MET A 159 14.14 15.41 -15.24
C MET A 159 13.19 14.30 -14.78
N ARG A 160 12.79 14.32 -13.51
CA ARG A 160 11.83 13.37 -12.96
C ARG A 160 10.41 13.74 -13.36
N ILE A 161 9.78 12.92 -14.19
CA ILE A 161 8.39 13.08 -14.60
C ILE A 161 7.54 12.18 -13.71
N SER A 162 6.52 12.76 -13.09
CA SER A 162 5.60 12.04 -12.20
C SER A 162 4.15 12.20 -12.65
N ARG A 163 3.35 11.13 -12.55
CA ARG A 163 1.90 11.17 -12.78
C ARG A 163 1.18 10.23 -11.82
N SER A 164 0.02 10.68 -11.35
CA SER A 164 -0.86 9.92 -10.48
C SER A 164 -1.77 8.99 -11.28
N TYR A 165 -1.94 7.76 -10.81
CA TYR A 165 -2.82 6.76 -11.38
C TYR A 165 -3.60 6.06 -10.27
N THR A 166 -4.89 5.82 -10.52
CA THR A 166 -5.79 5.17 -9.57
C THR A 166 -5.78 3.66 -9.79
N PRO A 167 -5.42 2.86 -8.76
CA PRO A 167 -5.45 1.41 -8.89
C PRO A 167 -6.84 0.83 -9.13
N VAL A 168 -6.87 -0.22 -9.93
CA VAL A 168 -8.05 -1.01 -10.26
C VAL A 168 -7.88 -2.44 -9.74
N ILE A 169 -8.93 -3.25 -9.83
CA ILE A 169 -8.80 -4.71 -9.78
C ILE A 169 -8.68 -5.24 -11.20
N PRO A 170 -7.98 -6.37 -11.43
CA PRO A 170 -7.71 -6.86 -12.77
C PRO A 170 -8.98 -7.40 -13.46
N ALA A 171 -9.97 -7.86 -12.68
CA ALA A 171 -11.26 -8.30 -13.19
C ALA A 171 -12.41 -7.91 -12.24
N LEU A 172 -13.59 -7.57 -12.79
CA LEU A 172 -14.81 -7.31 -12.01
C LEU A 172 -15.56 -8.62 -11.73
N LYS A 173 -15.06 -9.42 -10.79
CA LYS A 173 -15.69 -10.68 -10.35
C LYS A 173 -15.84 -10.72 -8.83
N ALA A 174 -16.73 -11.56 -8.31
CA ALA A 174 -17.04 -11.63 -6.88
C ALA A 174 -15.92 -12.28 -6.05
N ASP A 175 -15.16 -13.18 -6.66
CA ASP A 175 -14.03 -13.91 -6.09
C ASP A 175 -12.69 -13.17 -6.23
N GLU A 176 -12.68 -12.00 -6.87
CA GLU A 176 -11.48 -11.20 -7.04
C GLU A 176 -11.17 -10.43 -5.75
N GLU A 177 -10.02 -10.72 -5.14
CA GLU A 177 -9.56 -9.95 -4.00
C GLU A 177 -9.23 -8.51 -4.42
N ALA A 178 -9.55 -7.55 -3.55
CA ALA A 178 -9.35 -6.14 -3.87
C ALA A 178 -7.86 -5.73 -3.92
N SER A 179 -6.98 -6.52 -3.30
CA SER A 179 -5.53 -6.34 -3.21
C SER A 179 -4.91 -7.51 -2.45
N ASP A 180 -3.75 -7.98 -2.88
CA ASP A 180 -2.88 -8.92 -2.14
C ASP A 180 -1.81 -8.21 -1.28
N GLY A 181 -1.78 -6.87 -1.35
CA GLY A 181 -0.78 -6.02 -0.70
C GLY A 181 0.61 -6.08 -1.33
N LYS A 182 0.79 -6.82 -2.43
CA LYS A 182 2.08 -7.06 -3.10
C LYS A 182 2.08 -6.62 -4.56
N THR A 183 0.91 -6.49 -5.17
CA THR A 183 0.75 -6.05 -6.55
C THR A 183 -0.20 -4.86 -6.65
N VAL A 184 0.04 -4.03 -7.66
CA VAL A 184 -0.80 -2.86 -7.98
C VAL A 184 -1.15 -2.90 -9.45
N HIS A 185 -2.45 -2.91 -9.75
CA HIS A 185 -2.96 -2.89 -11.12
C HIS A 185 -3.37 -1.49 -11.54
N LEU A 186 -2.84 -1.00 -12.66
CA LEU A 186 -3.10 0.33 -13.19
C LEU A 186 -3.61 0.21 -14.63
N MET A 187 -4.84 0.68 -14.87
CA MET A 187 -5.41 0.77 -16.21
C MET A 187 -5.14 2.17 -16.77
N ILE A 188 -4.22 2.24 -17.73
CA ILE A 188 -3.67 3.51 -18.22
C ILE A 188 -3.92 3.64 -19.71
N LYS A 189 -4.55 4.77 -20.08
CA LYS A 189 -4.66 5.18 -21.48
C LYS A 189 -3.33 5.76 -21.96
N ILE A 190 -2.83 5.27 -23.07
CA ILE A 190 -1.60 5.70 -23.71
C ILE A 190 -1.86 6.88 -24.62
N TYR A 191 -1.24 8.01 -24.28
CA TYR A 191 -1.16 9.18 -25.14
C TYR A 191 0.21 9.16 -25.83
N PRO A 192 0.29 9.03 -27.17
CA PRO A 192 1.56 8.99 -27.91
C PRO A 192 2.44 10.22 -27.68
N ASP A 193 1.81 11.40 -27.58
CA ASP A 193 2.49 12.67 -27.33
C ASP A 193 2.57 13.01 -25.82
N GLY A 194 2.21 12.06 -24.96
CA GLY A 194 2.26 12.21 -23.51
C GLY A 194 3.69 12.16 -22.98
N ALA A 195 3.94 12.80 -21.83
CA ALA A 195 5.28 12.84 -21.25
C ALA A 195 5.71 11.50 -20.60
N LEU A 196 4.77 10.76 -19.98
CA LEU A 196 5.06 9.52 -19.25
C LEU A 196 4.49 8.28 -19.95
N THR A 197 3.31 8.38 -20.57
CA THR A 197 2.60 7.22 -21.12
C THR A 197 3.33 6.50 -22.26
N PRO A 198 4.10 7.16 -23.14
CA PRO A 198 4.93 6.45 -24.12
C PRO A 198 6.03 5.61 -23.47
N LEU A 199 6.60 6.09 -22.36
CA LEU A 199 7.62 5.35 -21.60
C LEU A 199 7.02 4.11 -20.95
N LEU A 200 5.85 4.25 -20.31
CA LEU A 200 5.11 3.10 -19.77
C LEU A 200 4.74 2.09 -20.87
N LYS A 201 4.35 2.56 -22.06
CA LYS A 201 4.08 1.69 -23.21
C LYS A 201 5.35 0.97 -23.70
N ALA A 202 6.54 1.56 -23.55
CA ALA A 202 7.79 0.95 -23.95
C ALA A 202 8.32 -0.11 -22.96
N LEU A 203 7.86 -0.08 -21.70
CA LEU A 203 8.29 -1.06 -20.69
C LEU A 203 7.98 -2.51 -21.12
N GLU A 204 8.96 -3.37 -20.93
CA GLU A 204 8.87 -4.82 -21.07
C GLU A 204 8.66 -5.49 -19.70
N ILE A 205 8.14 -6.72 -19.71
CA ILE A 205 8.00 -7.49 -18.46
C ILE A 205 9.38 -7.68 -17.82
N GLY A 206 9.49 -7.35 -16.53
CA GLY A 206 10.76 -7.32 -15.80
C GLY A 206 11.36 -5.91 -15.64
N ASP A 207 10.94 -4.95 -16.45
CA ASP A 207 11.35 -3.55 -16.27
C ASP A 207 10.77 -2.95 -14.98
N LYS A 208 11.37 -1.86 -14.52
CA LYS A 208 11.00 -1.20 -13.27
C LYS A 208 10.51 0.22 -13.45
N VAL A 209 9.61 0.63 -12.57
CA VAL A 209 9.15 2.01 -12.41
C VAL A 209 9.16 2.37 -10.94
N ASP A 210 9.46 3.62 -10.63
CA ASP A 210 9.36 4.10 -9.26
C ASP A 210 7.91 4.43 -8.93
N MET A 211 7.40 3.88 -7.83
CA MET A 211 6.05 4.09 -7.34
C MET A 211 6.10 4.64 -5.91
N LYS A 212 5.46 5.78 -5.74
CA LYS A 212 5.31 6.44 -4.44
C LYS A 212 4.22 5.81 -3.57
N ASP A 213 4.32 6.09 -2.27
CA ASP A 213 3.27 5.82 -1.28
C ASP A 213 1.90 6.31 -1.76
N THR A 214 0.84 5.60 -1.37
CA THR A 214 -0.55 5.97 -1.68
C THR A 214 -0.94 7.33 -1.11
N GLU A 215 -1.72 8.09 -1.88
CA GLU A 215 -2.26 9.41 -1.58
C GLU A 215 -3.77 9.49 -1.87
N GLY A 216 -4.50 10.22 -1.02
CA GLY A 216 -5.95 10.39 -1.17
C GLY A 216 -6.64 10.78 0.14
N ASN A 217 -7.83 11.34 0.03
CA ASN A 217 -8.67 11.74 1.16
C ASN A 217 -10.08 11.13 1.12
N PHE A 218 -10.34 10.25 0.15
CA PHE A 218 -11.59 9.50 0.11
C PHE A 218 -11.62 8.53 1.29
N GLU A 219 -12.73 8.52 2.03
CA GLU A 219 -12.93 7.64 3.18
C GLU A 219 -14.14 6.76 2.87
N LEU A 220 -13.92 5.45 2.73
CA LEU A 220 -14.98 4.52 2.34
C LEU A 220 -16.16 4.52 3.32
N SER A 221 -15.90 4.86 4.59
CA SER A 221 -16.92 5.01 5.63
C SER A 221 -18.00 6.04 5.28
N THR A 222 -17.71 7.03 4.42
CA THR A 222 -18.74 7.99 3.96
C THR A 222 -19.84 7.31 3.14
N LEU A 223 -19.61 6.09 2.65
CA LEU A 223 -20.59 5.29 1.91
C LEU A 223 -21.37 4.31 2.79
N GLN A 224 -21.08 4.20 4.10
CA GLN A 224 -21.77 3.23 4.98
C GLN A 224 -23.27 3.47 5.08
N SER A 225 -23.73 4.72 5.02
CA SER A 225 -25.16 5.08 5.03
C SER A 225 -25.74 5.26 3.63
N CYS A 226 -24.97 5.00 2.57
CA CYS A 226 -25.38 5.20 1.19
C CYS A 226 -26.33 4.08 0.73
N GLN A 227 -27.58 4.43 0.43
CA GLN A 227 -28.56 3.47 -0.13
C GLN A 227 -28.44 3.34 -1.65
N ASN A 228 -28.07 4.43 -2.33
CA ASN A 228 -27.99 4.49 -3.79
C ASN A 228 -26.64 5.08 -4.19
N LEU A 229 -25.80 4.25 -4.81
CA LEU A 229 -24.50 4.68 -5.35
C LEU A 229 -24.63 4.93 -6.85
N VAL A 230 -24.46 6.18 -7.28
CA VAL A 230 -24.42 6.58 -8.69
C VAL A 230 -23.00 6.95 -9.06
N LEU A 231 -22.44 6.29 -10.07
CA LEU A 231 -21.07 6.52 -10.54
C LEU A 231 -21.12 7.15 -11.94
N LEU A 232 -20.54 8.35 -12.09
CA LEU A 232 -20.45 9.06 -13.36
C LEU A 232 -18.98 9.13 -13.79
N ALA A 233 -18.65 8.56 -14.95
CA ALA A 233 -17.28 8.49 -15.45
C ALA A 233 -17.21 8.84 -16.94
N ALA A 234 -16.11 9.49 -17.33
CA ALA A 234 -15.74 9.76 -18.71
C ALA A 234 -14.29 9.33 -18.95
N GLY A 235 -14.04 8.51 -19.98
CA GLY A 235 -12.72 7.99 -20.31
C GLY A 235 -12.06 7.28 -19.11
N THR A 236 -10.80 7.60 -18.82
CA THR A 236 -10.05 7.02 -17.69
C THR A 236 -10.56 7.46 -16.31
N GLY A 237 -11.51 8.40 -16.25
CA GLY A 237 -12.29 8.68 -15.02
C GLY A 237 -13.06 7.45 -14.51
N PHE A 238 -13.14 6.39 -15.31
CA PHE A 238 -13.64 5.08 -14.90
C PHE A 238 -12.75 4.37 -13.85
N THR A 239 -11.44 4.61 -13.84
CA THR A 239 -10.48 3.92 -12.95
C THR A 239 -10.84 3.97 -11.45
N PRO A 240 -11.15 5.12 -10.81
CA PRO A 240 -11.62 5.14 -9.42
C PRO A 240 -12.95 4.40 -9.20
N MET A 241 -13.78 4.30 -10.25
CA MET A 241 -15.09 3.67 -10.16
C MET A 241 -15.01 2.15 -10.09
N VAL A 242 -13.95 1.53 -10.61
CA VAL A 242 -13.82 0.07 -10.69
C VAL A 242 -13.89 -0.57 -9.30
N ARG A 243 -13.09 -0.08 -8.35
CA ARG A 243 -13.05 -0.63 -6.98
C ARG A 243 -14.28 -0.26 -6.17
N LEU A 244 -14.86 0.92 -6.41
CA LEU A 244 -16.15 1.32 -5.83
C LEU A 244 -17.30 0.43 -6.31
N LEU A 245 -17.31 0.08 -7.59
CA LEU A 245 -18.30 -0.81 -8.20
C LEU A 245 -18.18 -2.22 -7.60
N HIS A 246 -16.96 -2.76 -7.54
CA HIS A 246 -16.71 -4.05 -6.89
C HIS A 246 -17.19 -4.06 -5.44
N TRP A 247 -16.81 -3.04 -4.66
CA TRP A 247 -17.27 -2.88 -3.28
C TRP A 247 -18.79 -2.80 -3.19
N GLY A 248 -19.44 -1.97 -4.01
CA GLY A 248 -20.88 -1.75 -3.96
C GLY A 248 -21.72 -2.96 -4.39
N ILE A 249 -21.21 -3.81 -5.30
CA ILE A 249 -21.93 -4.98 -5.79
C ILE A 249 -21.70 -6.19 -4.87
N PHE A 250 -20.45 -6.47 -4.52
CA PHE A 250 -20.06 -7.75 -3.92
C PHE A 250 -19.78 -7.66 -2.42
N VAL A 251 -19.31 -6.51 -1.92
CA VAL A 251 -18.82 -6.39 -0.53
C VAL A 251 -19.85 -5.71 0.39
N SER A 252 -20.40 -4.57 -0.01
CA SER A 252 -21.31 -3.75 0.81
C SER A 252 -22.57 -4.52 1.24
N LYS A 253 -23.08 -5.39 0.35
CA LYS A 253 -24.25 -6.23 0.64
C LYS A 253 -23.98 -7.28 1.70
N GLN A 254 -22.73 -7.74 1.86
CA GLN A 254 -22.36 -8.66 2.93
C GLN A 254 -22.29 -7.94 4.29
N ILE A 255 -21.89 -6.67 4.29
CA ILE A 255 -21.78 -5.83 5.50
C ILE A 255 -23.15 -5.45 6.06
N ASN A 256 -24.17 -5.31 5.21
CA ASN A 256 -25.56 -5.02 5.63
C ASN A 256 -26.34 -6.25 6.12
N ILE A 257 -25.69 -7.42 6.26
CA ILE A 257 -26.27 -8.62 6.89
C ILE A 257 -25.69 -8.74 8.30
N THR A 258 -26.06 -7.81 9.19
CA THR A 258 -25.90 -7.96 10.65
C THR A 258 -26.98 -7.18 11.38
#